data_AF-A0A935PS01-F1
#
_entry.id   AF-A0A935PS01-F1
#
_cell.length_a   1.000
_cell.length_b   1.000
_cell.length_c   1.000
_cell.angle_alpha   90.00
_cell.angle_beta   90.00
_cell.angle_gamma   90.00
#
_symmetry.space_group_name_H-M   'P 1'
#
loop_
_entity.id
_entity.type
_entity.pdbx_description
1 polymer ?
#
loop_
_entity_poly.entity_id
_entity_poly.type
_entity_poly.pdbx_seq_one_letter_code
_entity_poly.pdbx_strand_id
1 'polypeptide(L)'
;MPKKPHEDARFTDLVCGLSSRLAVAPYERIPDEVGAALEAIREFFGIEQCSLFRFVVESRAVVLVQRAVVEGVPPIPAEVDYGRAFPLTYRTVVEELRPYILDPSTTCRRAKPSSATARSRWAWAPSWRCPS
;
A
#
# COMPACT_ATOMS: atom_id res chain seq x y z
N MET A 1 -5.72 20.16 -11.39
CA MET A 1 -5.51 19.82 -12.81
C MET A 1 -6.67 18.95 -13.27
N PRO A 2 -7.34 19.25 -14.38
CA PRO A 2 -8.32 18.32 -14.94
C PRO A 2 -7.58 17.06 -15.42
N LYS A 3 -8.00 15.88 -14.97
CA LYS A 3 -7.49 14.61 -15.50
C LYS A 3 -7.88 14.50 -16.98
N LYS A 4 -7.02 13.89 -17.80
CA LYS A 4 -7.32 13.74 -19.23
C LYS A 4 -8.49 12.76 -19.39
N PRO A 5 -9.49 13.03 -20.24
CA PRO A 5 -10.71 12.21 -20.35
C PRO A 5 -10.44 10.74 -20.73
N HIS A 6 -9.31 10.42 -21.36
CA HIS A 6 -8.90 9.05 -21.69
C HIS A 6 -8.37 8.25 -20.49
N GLU A 7 -7.80 8.91 -19.48
CA GLU A 7 -7.31 8.24 -18.26
C GLU A 7 -8.47 7.80 -17.38
N ASP A 8 -9.53 8.61 -17.31
CA ASP A 8 -10.74 8.30 -16.55
C ASP A 8 -11.50 7.11 -17.15
N ALA A 9 -11.56 6.98 -18.47
CA ALA A 9 -12.17 5.83 -19.14
C ALA A 9 -11.42 4.52 -18.85
N ARG A 10 -10.09 4.49 -19.02
CA ARG A 10 -9.29 3.28 -18.73
C ARG A 10 -9.33 2.88 -17.26
N PHE A 11 -9.32 3.85 -16.35
CA PHE A 11 -9.48 3.59 -14.93
C PHE A 11 -10.86 3.00 -14.62
N THR A 12 -11.91 3.57 -15.23
CA THR A 12 -13.27 3.06 -15.07
C THR A 12 -13.39 1.64 -15.60
N ASP A 13 -12.82 1.33 -16.76
CA ASP A 13 -12.79 -0.02 -17.33
C ASP A 13 -12.11 -1.02 -16.40
N LEU A 14 -10.97 -0.63 -15.81
CA LEU A 14 -10.28 -1.45 -14.81
C LEU A 14 -11.19 -1.73 -13.61
N VAL A 15 -11.75 -0.69 -12.98
CA VAL A 15 -12.59 -0.84 -11.77
C VAL A 15 -13.83 -1.67 -12.06
N CYS A 16 -14.52 -1.41 -13.17
CA CYS A 16 -15.71 -2.15 -13.59
C CYS A 16 -15.37 -3.62 -13.87
N GLY A 17 -14.27 -3.88 -14.59
CA GLY A 17 -13.81 -5.23 -14.89
C GLY A 17 -13.45 -6.02 -13.63
N LEU A 18 -12.70 -5.43 -12.71
CA LEU A 18 -12.34 -6.04 -11.42
C LEU A 18 -13.59 -6.35 -10.58
N SER A 19 -14.49 -5.38 -10.43
CA SER A 19 -15.72 -5.52 -9.65
C SER A 19 -16.61 -6.62 -10.21
N SER A 20 -16.76 -6.67 -11.54
CA SER A 20 -17.59 -7.67 -12.20
C SER A 20 -17.06 -9.09 -11.99
N ARG A 21 -15.75 -9.31 -12.11
CA ARG A 21 -15.13 -10.63 -11.88
C ARG A 21 -15.31 -11.09 -10.45
N LEU A 22 -15.04 -10.21 -9.47
CA LEU A 22 -15.17 -10.54 -8.05
C LEU A 22 -16.64 -10.80 -7.64
N ALA A 23 -17.59 -10.05 -8.19
CA ALA A 23 -19.01 -10.19 -7.84
C ALA A 23 -19.63 -11.53 -8.24
N VAL A 24 -19.09 -12.20 -9.27
CA VAL A 24 -19.61 -13.48 -9.80
C VAL A 24 -18.69 -14.66 -9.53
N ALA A 25 -17.55 -14.44 -8.87
CA ALA A 25 -16.59 -15.50 -8.59
C ALA A 25 -17.12 -16.48 -7.53
N PRO A 26 -17.00 -17.79 -7.75
CA PRO A 26 -17.21 -18.78 -6.70
C PRO A 26 -16.25 -18.53 -5.54
N TYR A 27 -16.69 -18.84 -4.31
CA TYR A 27 -15.92 -18.59 -3.08
C TYR A 27 -14.49 -19.15 -3.16
N GLU A 28 -14.33 -20.34 -3.73
CA GLU A 28 -13.06 -21.04 -3.88
C GLU A 28 -12.09 -20.33 -4.83
N ARG A 29 -12.62 -19.52 -5.76
CA ARG A 29 -11.83 -18.76 -6.74
C ARG A 29 -11.53 -17.33 -6.30
N ILE A 30 -12.12 -16.85 -5.20
CA ILE A 30 -11.88 -15.49 -4.70
C ILE A 30 -10.37 -15.21 -4.48
N PRO A 31 -9.57 -16.11 -3.88
CA PRO A 31 -8.13 -15.86 -3.70
C PRO A 31 -7.38 -15.65 -5.03
N ASP A 32 -7.73 -16.43 -6.07
CA ASP A 32 -7.10 -16.31 -7.39
C ASP A 32 -7.51 -14.99 -8.06
N GLU A 33 -8.79 -14.62 -7.98
CA GLU A 33 -9.30 -13.36 -8.54
C GLU A 33 -8.74 -12.14 -7.82
N VAL A 34 -8.53 -12.20 -6.50
CA VAL A 34 -7.82 -11.15 -5.74
C VAL A 34 -6.38 -11.04 -6.21
N GLY A 35 -5.69 -12.16 -6.44
CA GLY A 35 -4.31 -12.16 -6.97
C GLY A 35 -4.23 -11.48 -8.34
N ALA A 36 -5.08 -11.90 -9.27
CA ALA A 36 -5.17 -11.31 -10.60
C ALA A 36 -5.56 -9.82 -10.54
N ALA A 37 -6.43 -9.43 -9.60
CA ALA A 37 -6.80 -8.04 -9.38
C ALA A 37 -5.62 -7.18 -8.92
N LEU A 38 -4.84 -7.66 -7.96
CA LEU A 38 -3.66 -6.95 -7.47
C LEU A 38 -2.60 -6.79 -8.57
N GLU A 39 -2.41 -7.79 -9.43
CA GLU A 39 -1.52 -7.68 -10.60
C GLU A 39 -2.02 -6.64 -11.61
N ALA A 40 -3.31 -6.67 -11.96
CA ALA A 40 -3.88 -5.68 -12.88
C ALA A 40 -3.77 -4.24 -12.34
N ILE A 41 -3.96 -4.05 -11.03
CA ILE A 41 -3.77 -2.76 -10.36
C ILE A 41 -2.30 -2.35 -10.40
N ARG A 42 -1.38 -3.28 -10.10
CA ARG A 42 0.07 -3.04 -10.14
C ARG A 42 0.51 -2.55 -11.53
N GLU A 43 0.09 -3.25 -12.58
CA GLU A 43 0.38 -2.92 -13.97
C GLU A 43 -0.24 -1.59 -14.39
N PHE A 44 -1.51 -1.35 -14.06
CA PHE A 44 -2.21 -0.12 -14.42
C PHE A 44 -1.54 1.14 -13.85
N PHE A 45 -1.14 1.09 -12.58
CA PHE A 45 -0.46 2.21 -11.92
C PHE A 45 1.05 2.25 -12.17
N GLY A 46 1.63 1.21 -12.79
CA GLY A 46 3.07 1.10 -13.00
C GLY A 46 3.87 1.07 -11.70
N ILE A 47 3.31 0.48 -10.63
CA ILE A 47 3.95 0.39 -9.32
C ILE A 47 4.70 -0.94 -9.15
N GLU A 48 5.71 -0.96 -8.27
CA GLU A 48 6.53 -2.14 -8.04
C GLU A 48 5.80 -3.23 -7.24
N GLN A 49 4.84 -2.84 -6.40
CA GLN A 49 4.07 -3.75 -5.55
C GLN A 49 2.65 -3.26 -5.29
N CYS A 50 1.71 -4.21 -5.21
CA CYS A 50 0.35 -4.01 -4.70
C CYS A 50 0.05 -5.11 -3.68
N SER A 51 -0.54 -4.78 -2.53
CA SER A 51 -0.75 -5.75 -1.45
C SER A 51 -2.10 -5.56 -0.79
N LEU A 52 -2.76 -6.68 -0.49
CA LEU A 52 -3.96 -6.74 0.32
C LEU A 52 -3.57 -7.13 1.74
N PHE A 53 -4.03 -6.31 2.69
CA PHE A 53 -3.78 -6.48 4.10
C PHE A 53 -5.09 -6.64 4.86
N ARG A 54 -5.03 -7.41 5.95
CA ARG A 54 -6.10 -7.53 6.94
C ARG A 54 -5.64 -6.89 8.23
N PHE A 55 -6.43 -5.95 8.74
CA PHE A 55 -6.20 -5.33 10.03
C PHE A 55 -6.87 -6.16 11.14
N VAL A 56 -6.14 -6.38 12.23
CA VAL A 56 -6.63 -6.98 13.48
C VAL A 56 -6.75 -5.86 14.49
N VAL A 57 -7.99 -5.43 14.78
CA VAL A 57 -8.26 -4.20 15.53
C VAL A 57 -7.81 -4.32 16.98
N GLU A 58 -7.99 -5.50 17.59
CA GLU A 58 -7.69 -5.78 18.99
C GLU A 58 -6.19 -5.64 19.29
N SER A 59 -5.34 -6.11 18.37
CA SER A 59 -3.89 -6.04 18.49
C SER A 59 -3.27 -4.87 17.74
N ARG A 60 -4.08 -4.09 17.01
CA ARG A 60 -3.63 -3.04 16.06
C ARG A 60 -2.59 -3.56 15.05
N ALA A 61 -2.62 -4.87 14.76
CA ALA A 61 -1.70 -5.53 13.85
C ALA A 61 -2.24 -5.52 12.41
N VAL A 62 -1.34 -5.69 11.46
CA VAL A 62 -1.68 -5.91 10.05
C VAL A 62 -1.05 -7.22 9.58
N VAL A 63 -1.85 -8.04 8.90
CA VAL A 63 -1.43 -9.31 8.32
C VAL A 63 -1.49 -9.21 6.81
N LEU A 64 -0.39 -9.57 6.14
CA LEU A 64 -0.36 -9.69 4.69
C LEU A 64 -1.25 -10.85 4.25
N VAL A 65 -2.24 -10.57 3.41
CA VAL A 65 -3.13 -11.59 2.84
C VAL A 65 -2.61 -12.03 1.48
N GLN A 66 -2.33 -11.07 0.61
CA GLN A 66 -1.88 -11.35 -0.76
C GLN A 66 -1.06 -10.18 -1.31
N ARG A 67 -0.18 -10.48 -2.26
CA ARG A 67 0.77 -9.52 -2.84
C ARG A 67 1.01 -9.82 -4.31
N ALA A 68 0.98 -8.77 -5.11
CA ALA A 68 1.50 -8.70 -6.47
C ALA A 68 2.78 -7.86 -6.44
N VAL A 69 3.87 -8.33 -7.02
CA VAL A 69 5.18 -7.67 -6.89
C VAL A 69 6.11 -8.00 -8.04
N VAL A 70 6.89 -7.01 -8.51
CA VAL A 70 7.97 -7.26 -9.48
C VAL A 70 9.11 -8.04 -8.83
N GLU A 71 9.86 -8.78 -9.64
CA GLU A 71 11.06 -9.45 -9.18
C GLU A 71 12.09 -8.45 -8.61
N GLY A 72 12.76 -8.83 -7.52
CA GLY A 72 13.81 -8.03 -6.89
C GLY A 72 13.34 -7.06 -5.80
N VAL A 73 12.04 -6.88 -5.56
CA VAL A 73 11.55 -6.08 -4.43
C VAL A 73 11.72 -6.86 -3.11
N PRO A 74 12.26 -6.24 -2.05
CA PRO A 74 12.41 -6.90 -0.76
C PRO A 74 11.09 -7.49 -0.22
N PRO A 75 11.16 -8.62 0.51
CA PRO A 75 10.00 -9.17 1.18
C PRO A 75 9.51 -8.20 2.28
N ILE A 76 8.19 -8.07 2.38
CA ILE A 76 7.55 -7.43 3.54
C ILE A 76 7.23 -8.50 4.58
N PRO A 77 7.30 -8.18 5.89
CA PRO A 77 6.91 -9.11 6.93
C PRO A 77 5.45 -9.57 6.78
N ALA A 78 5.17 -10.83 7.11
CA ALA A 78 3.82 -11.38 7.07
C ALA A 78 2.88 -10.70 8.08
N GLU A 79 3.43 -10.22 9.20
CA GLU A 79 2.71 -9.50 10.24
C GLU A 79 3.54 -8.34 10.79
N VAL A 80 2.88 -7.21 11.05
CA VAL A 80 3.49 -6.02 11.68
C VAL A 80 2.53 -5.45 12.72
N ASP A 81 3.05 -5.05 13.87
CA ASP A 81 2.35 -4.16 14.83
C ASP A 81 2.22 -2.76 14.20
N TYR A 82 1.22 -2.62 13.32
CA TYR A 82 1.04 -1.46 12.45
C TYR A 82 0.67 -0.22 13.26
N GLY A 83 -0.15 -0.37 14.30
CA GLY A 83 -0.54 0.73 15.18
C GLY A 83 0.64 1.35 15.90
N ARG A 84 1.62 0.54 16.32
CA ARG A 84 2.83 1.03 16.97
C ARG A 84 3.86 1.55 15.97
N ALA A 85 4.06 0.86 14.85
CA ALA A 85 5.07 1.24 13.86
C ALA A 85 4.65 2.50 13.06
N PHE A 86 3.36 2.65 12.76
CA PHE A 86 2.82 3.71 11.91
C PHE A 86 1.55 4.34 12.50
N PRO A 87 1.65 5.03 13.65
CA PRO A 87 0.46 5.51 14.39
C PRO A 87 -0.41 6.49 13.59
N LEU A 88 0.20 7.35 12.77
CA LEU A 88 -0.53 8.31 11.95
C LEU A 88 -1.36 7.62 10.86
N THR A 89 -0.75 6.69 10.12
CA THR A 89 -1.43 6.00 9.02
C THR A 89 -2.43 4.98 9.55
N TYR A 90 -2.18 4.38 10.71
CA TYR A 90 -3.18 3.55 11.41
C TYR A 90 -4.45 4.36 11.67
N ARG A 91 -4.34 5.54 12.28
CA ARG A 91 -5.49 6.40 12.53
C ARG A 91 -6.24 6.76 11.25
N THR A 92 -5.54 7.23 10.23
CA THR A 92 -6.20 7.66 8.98
C THR A 92 -6.85 6.50 8.22
N VAL A 93 -6.15 5.37 8.07
CA VAL A 93 -6.62 4.26 7.23
C VAL A 93 -7.61 3.37 7.97
N VAL A 94 -7.36 3.08 9.26
CA VAL A 94 -8.15 2.10 10.03
C VAL A 94 -9.25 2.77 10.83
N GLU A 95 -8.93 3.85 11.56
CA GLU A 95 -9.91 4.51 12.46
C GLU A 95 -10.83 5.47 11.69
N GLU A 96 -10.29 6.20 10.70
CA GLU A 96 -11.05 7.18 9.91
C GLU A 96 -11.55 6.64 8.56
N LEU A 97 -11.08 5.46 8.13
CA LEU A 97 -11.39 4.84 6.82
C LEU A 97 -11.10 5.76 5.62
N ARG A 98 -10.00 6.52 5.70
CA ARG A 98 -9.59 7.45 4.65
C ARG A 98 -8.35 6.93 3.91
N PRO A 99 -8.28 7.10 2.57
CA PRO A 99 -7.07 6.79 1.84
C PRO A 99 -5.94 7.70 2.31
N TYR A 100 -4.76 7.11 2.53
CA TYR A 100 -3.54 7.82 2.88
C TYR A 100 -2.54 7.66 1.74
N ILE A 101 -2.10 8.78 1.16
CA ILE A 101 -1.08 8.81 0.12
C ILE A 101 0.18 9.41 0.74
N LEU A 102 1.24 8.60 0.84
CA LEU A 102 2.54 9.09 1.26
C LEU A 102 3.22 9.74 0.06
N ASP A 103 3.38 11.07 0.11
CA ASP A 103 4.20 11.80 -0.86
C ASP A 103 5.59 12.07 -0.25
N PRO A 104 6.67 11.43 -0.74
CA PRO A 104 8.03 11.63 -0.26
C PRO A 104 8.50 13.09 -0.33
N SER A 105 7.96 13.87 -1.29
CA SER A 105 8.33 15.28 -1.47
C SER A 105 7.78 16.21 -0.38
N THR A 106 6.70 15.80 0.29
CA THR A 106 6.04 16.57 1.36
C THR A 106 6.55 16.21 2.76
N THR A 107 7.09 15.00 2.94
CA THR A 107 7.56 14.49 4.24
C THR A 107 8.98 14.96 4.60
N CYS A 108 9.79 15.39 3.63
CA CYS A 108 11.14 15.93 3.91
C CYS A 108 11.16 17.33 4.55
N ARG A 109 10.07 18.10 4.60
CA ARG A 109 10.10 19.47 5.16
C ARG A 109 9.92 19.58 6.68
N ARG A 110 9.65 18.48 7.40
CA ARG A 110 9.26 18.55 8.82
C ARG A 110 10.16 17.83 9.82
N ALA A 111 11.42 17.56 9.48
CA ALA A 111 12.44 17.22 10.46
C ALA A 111 13.29 18.46 10.76
N LYS A 112 12.96 19.20 11.83
CA LYS A 112 13.95 20.11 12.44
C LYS A 112 15.06 19.23 13.02
N PRO A 113 16.33 19.47 12.70
CA PRO A 113 17.43 18.71 13.29
C PRO A 113 17.62 19.18 14.73
N SER A 114 17.09 18.45 15.71
CA SER A 114 17.61 18.53 17.07
C SER A 114 17.59 17.15 17.72
N SER A 115 18.77 16.75 18.18
CA SER A 115 19.12 15.49 18.85
C SER A 115 19.31 14.28 17.93
N ALA A 116 20.48 14.28 17.29
CA ALA A 116 21.14 13.09 16.78
C ALA A 116 21.46 12.12 17.92
N THR A 117 20.56 11.18 18.24
CA THR A 117 20.93 9.91 18.91
C THR A 117 19.85 8.85 18.66
N ALA A 118 19.78 8.33 17.43
CA ALA A 118 19.08 7.08 17.13
C ALA A 118 19.71 6.44 15.90
N ARG A 119 21.01 6.13 15.99
CA ARG A 119 21.62 5.15 15.09
C ARG A 119 20.99 3.80 15.42
N SER A 120 20.64 3.05 14.38
CA SER A 120 20.22 1.64 14.38
C SER A 120 18.87 1.29 15.05
N ARG A 121 17.75 1.46 14.32
CA ARG A 121 16.52 0.65 14.57
C ARG A 121 15.52 0.51 13.41
N TRP A 122 15.92 0.85 12.18
CA TRP A 122 15.03 0.80 11.02
C TRP A 122 15.68 0.04 9.87
N ALA A 123 15.85 -1.28 10.00
CA ALA A 123 16.40 -2.15 8.95
C ALA A 123 15.40 -2.49 7.82
N TRP A 124 14.27 -1.81 7.79
CA TRP A 124 13.11 -1.97 6.91
C TRP A 124 12.55 -0.63 6.41
N ALA A 125 13.14 0.49 6.84
CA ALA A 125 12.92 1.74 6.14
C ALA A 125 13.74 1.68 4.85
N PRO A 126 13.14 1.91 3.66
CA PRO A 126 13.91 1.95 2.43
C PRO A 126 15.05 2.95 2.61
N SER A 127 16.26 2.54 2.26
CA SER A 127 17.48 3.32 2.37
C SER A 127 17.47 4.46 1.36
N TRP A 128 16.60 5.45 1.56
CA TRP A 128 16.62 6.68 0.79
C TRP A 128 17.76 7.55 1.31
N ARG A 129 18.90 7.51 0.60
CA ARG A 129 19.87 8.60 0.69
C ARG A 129 19.35 9.75 -0.16
N CYS A 130 19.23 10.94 0.42
CA CYS A 130 19.02 12.15 -0.37
C CYS A 130 20.21 12.34 -1.32
N PRO A 131 19.99 12.58 -2.62
CA PRO A 131 21.02 13.14 -3.48
C PRO A 131 21.41 14.52 -2.91
N SER A 132 22.71 14.72 -2.75
CA SER A 132 23.33 15.99 -2.34
C SER A 132 23.08 17.11 -3.34
#